data_AF-B4E1Y2-F1
#
_entry.id   AF-B4E1Y2-F1
#
_cell.length_a   1.000
_cell.length_b   1.000
_cell.length_c   1.000
_cell.angle_alpha   90.00
_cell.angle_beta   90.00
_cell.angle_gamma   90.00
#
_symmetry.space_group_name_H-M   'P 1'
#
loop_
_entity.id
_entity.type
_entity.pdbx_description
1 polymer ?
#
loop_
_entity_poly.entity_id
_entity_poly.type
_entity_poly.pdbx_seq_one_letter_code
_entity_poly.pdbx_strand_id
1 'polypeptide(L)'
;MAAATADPGAGNPQPGDSSGGGAGGGLPSPGEQELSRRLQRLYPAVNQQETPLPRSWSPKDKYNYIGLSQGNLRVHYKGHGKNHKDAASVRATHPIPAACGIYYFEVKIVSKGRDGYMGIGLSAQGVNMNRLPGWDKHSYGYHGDDGHSFCSSGTGQPYGPTFTTGDVIGCCVNLINGTCFYTKNGHSLGIAFTDLPANLYPTVGLQTPGEIVDANFGQQPFLFDIEDYMREWRAKVQGTVHCFPISARLGEWQAVLQNMVSSYLVHHGYCATATAFARMTETPIQEEQASIKNRQSKVYSTFPFPFLTCP
;
A
#
# COMPACT_ATOMS: atom_id res chain seq x y z
N MET A 1 -41.89 -71.11 -2.89
CA MET A 1 -41.63 -69.82 -3.55
C MET A 1 -40.91 -68.96 -2.51
N ALA A 2 -39.58 -68.78 -2.58
CA ALA A 2 -38.89 -67.59 -3.13
C ALA A 2 -39.53 -66.28 -2.64
N ALA A 3 -38.87 -65.29 -2.01
CA ALA A 3 -37.47 -64.91 -1.80
C ALA A 3 -37.40 -63.99 -0.54
N ALA A 4 -36.41 -64.10 0.36
CA ALA A 4 -35.15 -63.33 0.49
C ALA A 4 -35.33 -61.86 0.97
N THR A 5 -35.04 -61.51 2.24
CA THR A 5 -33.75 -61.06 2.87
C THR A 5 -33.62 -59.52 2.91
N ALA A 6 -33.05 -58.81 3.88
CA ALA A 6 -32.40 -59.07 5.17
C ALA A 6 -32.20 -57.71 5.89
N ASP A 7 -31.97 -57.73 7.20
CA ASP A 7 -31.55 -56.60 8.05
C ASP A 7 -30.28 -57.00 8.81
N PRO A 8 -29.25 -56.15 8.96
CA PRO A 8 -28.19 -56.38 9.91
C PRO A 8 -27.94 -55.19 10.86
N GLY A 9 -27.80 -55.48 12.15
CA GLY A 9 -27.25 -54.54 13.11
C GLY A 9 -26.67 -55.24 14.34
N ALA A 10 -25.33 -55.25 14.44
CA ALA A 10 -24.56 -54.94 15.67
C ALA A 10 -23.13 -55.49 15.57
N GLY A 11 -22.14 -54.64 15.92
CA GLY A 11 -20.77 -55.08 16.22
C GLY A 11 -19.73 -54.00 15.99
N ASN A 12 -19.35 -53.28 17.05
CA ASN A 12 -18.24 -52.31 17.10
C ASN A 12 -16.89 -53.07 17.25
N PRO A 13 -15.76 -52.55 16.72
CA PRO A 13 -14.68 -52.13 17.63
C PRO A 13 -13.81 -50.95 17.13
N GLN A 14 -13.15 -50.26 18.07
CA GLN A 14 -12.08 -49.27 17.79
C GLN A 14 -10.86 -49.91 17.08
N PRO A 15 -10.12 -49.12 16.28
CA PRO A 15 -8.75 -48.69 16.64
C PRO A 15 -8.53 -47.21 16.22
N GLY A 16 -7.51 -46.42 16.59
CA GLY A 16 -6.09 -46.64 16.87
C GLY A 16 -5.35 -45.40 16.34
N ASP A 17 -4.40 -44.86 17.11
CA ASP A 17 -3.50 -43.77 16.71
C ASP A 17 -2.72 -44.11 15.43
N SER A 18 -2.52 -43.14 14.52
CA SER A 18 -1.23 -42.90 13.84
C SER A 18 -1.24 -41.76 12.80
N SER A 19 -0.19 -40.96 12.89
CA SER A 19 0.60 -40.35 11.81
C SER A 19 0.06 -39.13 11.04
N GLY A 20 0.64 -37.97 11.39
CA GLY A 20 1.45 -37.14 10.49
C GLY A 20 0.90 -36.82 9.09
N GLY A 21 0.16 -35.72 8.97
CA GLY A 21 -0.12 -35.07 7.69
C GLY A 21 0.73 -33.81 7.53
N GLY A 22 1.83 -33.93 6.79
CA GLY A 22 2.81 -32.86 6.57
C GLY A 22 2.23 -31.62 5.88
N ALA A 23 2.92 -30.50 6.09
CA ALA A 23 2.72 -29.25 5.39
C ALA A 23 2.84 -29.47 3.88
N GLY A 24 1.70 -29.49 3.18
CA GLY A 24 1.63 -29.58 1.73
C GLY A 24 2.11 -28.28 1.08
N GLY A 25 3.41 -28.17 0.85
CA GLY A 25 3.99 -27.19 -0.07
C GLY A 25 3.73 -27.60 -1.51
N GLY A 26 2.50 -27.37 -1.99
CA GLY A 26 2.17 -27.49 -3.41
C GLY A 26 2.93 -26.44 -4.23
N LEU A 27 3.42 -26.83 -5.42
CA LEU A 27 4.02 -25.89 -6.38
C LEU A 27 3.01 -24.77 -6.70
N PRO A 28 3.44 -23.48 -6.71
CA PRO A 28 2.54 -22.36 -6.99
C PRO A 28 1.91 -22.49 -8.38
N SER A 29 0.64 -22.09 -8.48
CA SER A 29 -0.09 -22.14 -9.75
C SER A 29 0.59 -21.27 -10.83
N PRO A 30 0.39 -21.55 -12.13
CA PRO A 30 1.01 -20.76 -13.20
C PRO A 30 0.75 -19.25 -13.07
N GLY A 31 -0.46 -18.86 -12.67
CA GLY A 31 -0.82 -17.45 -12.44
C GLY A 31 -0.10 -16.83 -11.24
N GLU A 32 0.12 -17.58 -10.15
CA GLU A 32 0.91 -17.11 -9.00
C GLU A 32 2.40 -16.97 -9.34
N GLN A 33 2.92 -17.86 -10.20
CA GLN A 33 4.29 -17.75 -10.69
C GLN A 33 4.47 -16.52 -11.58
N GLU A 34 3.52 -16.23 -12.48
CA GLU A 34 3.55 -15.05 -13.33
C GLU A 34 3.46 -13.76 -12.50
N LEU A 35 2.51 -13.69 -11.55
CA LEU A 35 2.39 -12.59 -10.61
C LEU A 35 3.72 -12.36 -9.86
N SER A 36 4.32 -13.42 -9.33
CA SER A 36 5.57 -13.32 -8.56
C SER A 36 6.71 -12.78 -9.42
N ARG A 37 6.84 -13.24 -10.68
CA ARG A 37 7.82 -12.70 -11.64
C ARG A 37 7.58 -11.23 -11.95
N ARG A 38 6.32 -10.82 -12.16
CA ARG A 38 5.97 -9.44 -12.46
C ARG A 38 6.26 -8.50 -11.27
N LEU A 39 5.89 -8.92 -10.07
CA LEU A 39 6.19 -8.17 -8.84
C LEU A 39 7.70 -8.05 -8.61
N GLN A 40 8.47 -9.11 -8.85
CA GLN A 40 9.94 -9.06 -8.74
C GLN A 40 10.57 -8.10 -9.76
N ARG A 41 10.00 -8.00 -10.98
CA ARG A 41 10.45 -7.05 -12.00
C ARG A 41 10.14 -5.60 -11.62
N LEU A 42 8.93 -5.34 -11.12
CA LEU A 42 8.49 -4.00 -10.74
C LEU A 42 9.17 -3.50 -9.46
N TYR A 43 9.31 -4.39 -8.47
CA TYR A 43 9.77 -4.06 -7.12
C TYR A 43 10.97 -4.92 -6.70
N PRO A 44 12.11 -4.85 -7.42
CA PRO A 44 13.24 -5.76 -7.22
C PRO A 44 13.91 -5.62 -5.84
N ALA A 45 13.76 -4.46 -5.18
CA ALA A 45 14.34 -4.20 -3.86
C ALA A 45 13.48 -4.70 -2.70
N VAL A 46 12.25 -5.21 -2.94
CA VAL A 46 11.36 -5.67 -1.89
C VAL A 46 11.69 -7.10 -1.48
N ASN A 47 12.12 -7.29 -0.23
CA ASN A 47 12.16 -8.61 0.39
C ASN A 47 10.75 -9.02 0.84
N GLN A 48 10.09 -9.87 0.04
CA GLN A 48 8.70 -10.29 0.29
C GLN A 48 8.54 -11.24 1.50
N GLN A 49 9.64 -11.78 2.05
CA GLN A 49 9.59 -12.56 3.29
C GLN A 49 9.41 -11.65 4.52
N GLU A 50 10.01 -10.46 4.49
CA GLU A 50 9.92 -9.47 5.56
C GLU A 50 8.75 -8.50 5.36
N THR A 51 8.56 -8.06 4.12
CA THR A 51 7.55 -7.05 3.74
C THR A 51 6.74 -7.53 2.54
N PRO A 52 5.76 -8.42 2.76
CA PRO A 52 4.96 -8.96 1.67
C PRO A 52 4.16 -7.88 0.95
N LEU A 53 4.10 -7.97 -0.38
CA LEU A 53 3.32 -7.05 -1.21
C LEU A 53 1.82 -7.34 -1.09
N PRO A 54 0.94 -6.32 -1.20
CA PRO A 54 -0.48 -6.55 -1.36
C PRO A 54 -0.76 -7.27 -2.69
N ARG A 55 -1.46 -8.42 -2.61
CA ARG A 55 -1.81 -9.24 -3.78
C ARG A 55 -3.31 -9.42 -3.95
N SER A 56 -4.10 -9.14 -2.92
CA SER A 56 -5.56 -9.21 -2.98
C SER A 56 -6.18 -8.31 -1.93
N TRP A 57 -7.50 -8.15 -1.99
CA TRP A 57 -8.28 -7.55 -0.92
C TRP A 57 -8.29 -8.45 0.32
N SER A 58 -8.32 -7.84 1.51
CA SER A 58 -8.35 -8.58 2.77
C SER A 58 -9.77 -9.08 3.08
N PRO A 59 -9.97 -10.40 3.29
CA PRO A 59 -11.27 -10.91 3.71
C PRO A 59 -11.63 -10.52 5.15
N LYS A 60 -10.63 -10.14 5.95
CA LYS A 60 -10.79 -9.72 7.35
C LYS A 60 -10.89 -8.21 7.50
N ASP A 61 -10.07 -7.47 6.76
CA ASP A 61 -9.94 -6.02 6.90
C ASP A 61 -10.84 -5.26 5.90
N LYS A 62 -12.14 -5.42 6.11
CA LYS A 62 -13.19 -4.85 5.28
C LYS A 62 -14.44 -4.58 6.11
N TYR A 63 -15.28 -3.66 5.65
CA TYR A 63 -16.60 -3.50 6.24
C TYR A 63 -17.56 -4.63 5.83
N ASN A 64 -18.61 -4.83 6.63
CA ASN A 64 -19.53 -5.96 6.45
C ASN A 64 -20.36 -5.86 5.17
N TYR A 65 -20.58 -4.66 4.63
CA TYR A 65 -21.25 -4.43 3.34
C TYR A 65 -20.37 -4.67 2.12
N ILE A 66 -19.11 -5.06 2.30
CA ILE A 66 -18.26 -5.52 1.21
C ILE A 66 -18.31 -7.04 1.12
N GLY A 67 -18.60 -7.54 -0.08
CA GLY A 67 -18.34 -8.92 -0.46
C GLY A 67 -17.15 -9.01 -1.42
N LEU A 68 -16.44 -10.13 -1.33
CA LEU A 68 -15.27 -10.43 -2.16
C LEU A 68 -15.51 -11.70 -2.99
N SER A 69 -14.94 -11.73 -4.18
CA SER A 69 -14.99 -12.89 -5.09
C SER A 69 -13.76 -12.89 -6.01
N GLN A 70 -13.64 -13.86 -6.92
CA GLN A 70 -12.53 -13.95 -7.90
C GLN A 70 -11.15 -13.92 -7.22
N GLY A 71 -10.92 -14.83 -6.26
CA GLY A 71 -9.65 -14.86 -5.51
C GLY A 71 -9.41 -13.60 -4.67
N ASN A 72 -10.47 -12.98 -4.15
CA ASN A 72 -10.44 -11.71 -3.42
C ASN A 72 -9.91 -10.52 -4.24
N LEU A 73 -10.07 -10.53 -5.57
CA LEU A 73 -9.74 -9.40 -6.43
C LEU A 73 -10.97 -8.57 -6.82
N ARG A 74 -12.15 -9.21 -6.86
CA ARG A 74 -13.42 -8.55 -7.14
C ARG A 74 -14.12 -8.12 -5.87
N VAL A 75 -14.47 -6.85 -5.79
CA VAL A 75 -15.23 -6.23 -4.70
C VAL A 75 -16.64 -5.94 -5.19
N HIS A 76 -17.64 -6.28 -4.40
CA HIS A 76 -19.04 -5.93 -4.68
C HIS A 76 -19.72 -5.35 -3.44
N TYR A 77 -20.54 -4.32 -3.66
CA TYR A 77 -21.34 -3.72 -2.60
C TYR A 77 -22.60 -4.57 -2.33
N LYS A 78 -22.85 -4.88 -1.05
CA LYS A 78 -24.00 -5.67 -0.59
C LYS A 78 -24.76 -5.02 0.58
N GLY A 79 -24.55 -3.72 0.81
CA GLY A 79 -25.29 -2.93 1.80
C GLY A 79 -26.59 -2.36 1.23
N HIS A 80 -27.27 -1.54 2.03
CA HIS A 80 -28.51 -0.88 1.62
C HIS A 80 -28.30 0.32 0.69
N GLY A 81 -27.21 1.07 0.89
CA GLY A 81 -26.86 2.26 0.13
C GLY A 81 -27.93 3.35 0.12
N LYS A 82 -28.50 3.70 1.28
CA LYS A 82 -29.50 4.78 1.41
C LYS A 82 -28.85 6.16 1.43
N ASN A 83 -27.71 6.28 2.11
CA ASN A 83 -26.96 7.53 2.22
C ASN A 83 -25.48 7.23 2.54
N HIS A 84 -24.68 8.29 2.72
CA HIS A 84 -23.25 8.20 2.98
C HIS A 84 -22.86 7.39 4.24
N LYS A 85 -23.79 7.11 5.17
CA LYS A 85 -23.54 6.26 6.34
C LYS A 85 -23.47 4.77 5.98
N ASP A 86 -23.94 4.40 4.79
CA ASP A 86 -23.87 3.04 4.28
C ASP A 86 -22.62 2.79 3.43
N ALA A 87 -21.68 3.75 3.37
CA ALA A 87 -20.40 3.60 2.70
C ALA A 87 -19.58 2.45 3.32
N ALA A 88 -18.88 1.69 2.49
CA ALA A 88 -18.17 0.50 2.91
C ALA A 88 -16.87 0.35 2.13
N SER A 89 -15.77 0.13 2.84
CA SER A 89 -14.43 0.00 2.27
C SER A 89 -13.78 -1.34 2.61
N VAL A 90 -12.74 -1.66 1.85
CA VAL A 90 -11.84 -2.78 2.07
C VAL A 90 -10.40 -2.36 1.81
N ARG A 91 -9.49 -2.78 2.69
CA ARG A 91 -8.04 -2.66 2.51
C ARG A 91 -7.48 -3.91 1.84
N ALA A 92 -6.34 -3.77 1.17
CA ALA A 92 -5.55 -4.92 0.72
C ALA A 92 -5.01 -5.73 1.91
N THR A 93 -4.46 -6.91 1.63
CA THR A 93 -3.91 -7.79 2.68
C THR A 93 -2.70 -7.21 3.42
N HIS A 94 -1.91 -6.35 2.77
CA HIS A 94 -0.65 -5.82 3.30
C HIS A 94 -0.50 -4.33 2.96
N PRO A 95 0.25 -3.56 3.76
CA PRO A 95 0.62 -2.20 3.41
C PRO A 95 1.64 -2.22 2.27
N ILE A 96 1.80 -1.10 1.59
CA ILE A 96 2.81 -0.95 0.55
C ILE A 96 4.19 -0.84 1.22
N PRO A 97 5.15 -1.74 0.93
CA PRO A 97 6.51 -1.66 1.46
C PRO A 97 7.26 -0.43 0.94
N ALA A 98 7.96 0.29 1.83
CA ALA A 98 8.82 1.43 1.46
C ALA A 98 9.84 1.08 0.36
N ALA A 99 10.35 -0.15 0.37
CA ALA A 99 11.31 -0.67 -0.60
C ALA A 99 10.76 -0.76 -2.05
N CYS A 100 9.46 -0.54 -2.28
CA CYS A 100 8.95 -0.40 -3.66
C CYS A 100 9.56 0.83 -4.35
N GLY A 101 9.82 1.91 -3.60
CA GLY A 101 10.15 3.23 -4.13
C GLY A 101 8.94 3.88 -4.81
N ILE A 102 8.51 3.31 -5.94
CA ILE A 102 7.23 3.63 -6.59
C ILE A 102 6.38 2.36 -6.55
N TYR A 103 5.11 2.48 -6.19
CA TYR A 103 4.13 1.39 -6.18
C TYR A 103 2.92 1.75 -7.05
N TYR A 104 2.35 0.76 -7.72
CA TYR A 104 1.23 0.95 -8.62
C TYR A 104 0.23 -0.21 -8.56
N PHE A 105 -1.06 0.12 -8.61
CA PHE A 105 -2.16 -0.82 -8.80
C PHE A 105 -3.28 -0.15 -9.61
N GLU A 106 -4.08 -0.98 -10.28
CA GLU A 106 -5.24 -0.53 -11.06
C GLU A 106 -6.53 -1.14 -10.52
N VAL A 107 -7.63 -0.42 -10.70
CA VAL A 107 -8.97 -0.83 -10.36
C VAL A 107 -9.86 -0.61 -11.58
N LYS A 108 -10.45 -1.68 -12.09
CA LYS A 108 -11.43 -1.64 -13.17
C LYS A 108 -12.83 -1.54 -12.60
N ILE A 109 -13.61 -0.58 -13.10
CA ILE A 109 -15.02 -0.46 -12.75
C ILE A 109 -15.81 -1.47 -13.58
N VAL A 110 -16.22 -2.57 -12.96
CA VAL A 110 -17.03 -3.60 -13.61
C VAL A 110 -18.47 -3.11 -13.77
N SER A 111 -18.99 -2.42 -12.76
CA SER A 111 -20.32 -1.81 -12.76
C SER A 111 -20.33 -0.64 -11.78
N LYS A 112 -20.83 0.52 -12.23
CA LYS A 112 -21.08 1.68 -11.38
C LYS A 112 -22.26 1.49 -10.41
N GLY A 113 -23.03 0.41 -10.56
CA GLY A 113 -24.27 0.23 -9.80
C GLY A 113 -25.28 1.33 -10.04
N ARG A 114 -25.94 1.77 -8.97
CA ARG A 114 -26.99 2.80 -9.02
C ARG A 114 -26.40 4.18 -9.30
N ASP A 115 -25.54 4.67 -8.41
CA ASP A 115 -25.07 6.06 -8.44
C ASP A 115 -23.58 6.18 -8.79
N GLY A 116 -22.77 5.13 -8.55
CA GLY A 116 -21.34 5.17 -8.82
C GLY A 116 -20.52 5.90 -7.76
N TYR A 117 -20.97 5.89 -6.50
CA TYR A 117 -20.28 6.46 -5.34
C TYR A 117 -19.12 5.55 -4.91
N MET A 118 -18.09 5.52 -5.75
CA MET A 118 -16.93 4.66 -5.64
C MET A 118 -15.69 5.49 -5.37
N GLY A 119 -14.99 5.21 -4.27
CA GLY A 119 -13.72 5.84 -3.93
C GLY A 119 -12.56 4.86 -4.08
N ILE A 120 -11.48 5.29 -4.74
CA ILE A 120 -10.26 4.49 -4.92
C ILE A 120 -9.10 5.26 -4.29
N GLY A 121 -8.25 4.58 -3.52
CA GLY A 121 -7.07 5.24 -2.97
C GLY A 121 -6.33 4.43 -1.91
N LEU A 122 -6.02 5.10 -0.81
CA LEU A 122 -5.10 4.63 0.22
C LEU A 122 -5.67 4.87 1.62
N SER A 123 -5.40 3.98 2.57
CA SER A 123 -5.70 4.25 3.99
C SER A 123 -4.71 3.56 4.92
N ALA A 124 -4.44 4.18 6.06
CA ALA A 124 -3.66 3.56 7.12
C ALA A 124 -4.44 2.40 7.79
N GLN A 125 -3.70 1.55 8.50
CA GLN A 125 -4.28 0.49 9.32
C GLN A 125 -5.22 1.09 10.38
N GLY A 126 -6.37 0.45 10.62
CA GLY A 126 -7.31 0.86 11.67
C GLY A 126 -8.21 2.05 11.31
N VAL A 127 -8.02 2.69 10.16
CA VAL A 127 -9.00 3.67 9.62
C VAL A 127 -10.36 2.99 9.51
N ASN A 128 -11.43 3.73 9.83
CA ASN A 128 -12.80 3.22 9.80
C ASN A 128 -13.21 2.78 8.38
N MET A 129 -13.63 1.52 8.23
CA MET A 129 -14.04 0.98 6.92
C MET A 129 -15.50 1.27 6.58
N ASN A 130 -16.30 1.87 7.47
CA ASN A 130 -17.65 2.35 7.18
C ASN A 130 -17.64 3.75 6.53
N ARG A 131 -16.68 4.01 5.66
CA ARG A 131 -16.39 5.31 5.04
C ARG A 131 -15.80 5.05 3.66
N LEU A 132 -15.95 5.99 2.72
CA LEU A 132 -15.16 5.97 1.49
C LEU A 132 -13.71 6.43 1.76
N PRO A 133 -12.72 5.98 0.97
CA PRO A 133 -11.34 6.44 1.09
C PRO A 133 -11.25 7.96 1.00
N GLY A 134 -10.42 8.57 1.83
CA GLY A 134 -10.23 10.03 1.85
C GLY A 134 -11.03 10.80 2.89
N TRP A 135 -12.17 10.28 3.36
CA TRP A 135 -13.06 11.03 4.26
C TRP A 135 -12.56 11.19 5.70
N ASP A 136 -11.75 10.25 6.16
CA ASP A 136 -11.24 10.19 7.53
C ASP A 136 -9.73 10.43 7.56
N LYS A 137 -9.20 10.82 8.72
CA LYS A 137 -7.77 11.06 8.91
C LYS A 137 -6.93 9.84 8.52
N HIS A 138 -5.81 10.08 7.83
CA HIS A 138 -4.92 9.04 7.29
C HIS A 138 -5.59 8.16 6.23
N SER A 139 -6.57 8.72 5.53
CA SER A 139 -7.25 8.13 4.37
C SER A 139 -7.16 9.12 3.20
N TYR A 140 -7.03 8.60 1.99
CA TYR A 140 -6.82 9.36 0.76
C TYR A 140 -7.61 8.69 -0.36
N GLY A 141 -8.41 9.45 -1.12
CA GLY A 141 -9.29 8.85 -2.13
C GLY A 141 -9.62 9.76 -3.30
N TYR A 142 -9.86 9.16 -4.46
CA TYR A 142 -10.38 9.78 -5.68
C TYR A 142 -11.73 9.14 -6.00
N HIS A 143 -12.78 9.98 -6.12
CA HIS A 143 -14.17 9.52 -6.17
C HIS A 143 -14.74 9.65 -7.58
N GLY A 144 -15.54 8.65 -7.97
CA GLY A 144 -15.98 8.47 -9.36
C GLY A 144 -17.13 9.35 -9.80
N ASP A 145 -18.02 9.70 -8.88
CA ASP A 145 -19.24 10.47 -9.16
C ASP A 145 -18.97 11.96 -9.40
N ASP A 146 -17.98 12.54 -8.72
CA ASP A 146 -17.66 13.96 -8.78
C ASP A 146 -16.25 14.25 -9.34
N GLY A 147 -15.38 13.24 -9.45
CA GLY A 147 -14.00 13.41 -9.89
C GLY A 147 -13.10 14.10 -8.86
N HIS A 148 -13.55 14.27 -7.62
CA HIS A 148 -12.81 14.99 -6.59
C HIS A 148 -11.80 14.09 -5.87
N SER A 149 -10.74 14.72 -5.35
CA SER A 149 -9.80 14.09 -4.42
C SER A 149 -10.14 14.46 -2.97
N PHE A 150 -10.02 13.49 -2.08
CA PHE A 150 -10.33 13.60 -0.66
C PHE A 150 -9.07 13.27 0.13
N CYS A 151 -8.47 14.27 0.76
CA CYS A 151 -7.22 14.16 1.50
C CYS A 151 -7.49 14.27 3.00
N SER A 152 -7.75 13.15 3.67
CA SER A 152 -8.04 13.12 5.12
C SER A 152 -9.13 14.09 5.56
N SER A 153 -10.14 14.29 4.72
CA SER A 153 -11.22 15.27 4.86
C SER A 153 -12.48 14.78 4.17
N GLY A 154 -13.65 15.05 4.78
CA GLY A 154 -14.95 14.79 4.17
C GLY A 154 -15.31 15.77 3.03
N THR A 155 -14.51 16.81 2.83
CA THR A 155 -14.70 17.80 1.75
C THR A 155 -13.69 17.52 0.64
N GLY A 156 -14.20 17.16 -0.54
CA GLY A 156 -13.39 16.92 -1.73
C GLY A 156 -12.87 18.19 -2.38
N GLN A 157 -11.79 18.08 -3.14
CA GLN A 157 -11.24 19.14 -3.99
C GLN A 157 -11.31 18.71 -5.47
N PRO A 158 -11.59 19.62 -6.41
CA PRO A 158 -11.54 19.30 -7.83
C PRO A 158 -10.17 18.73 -8.20
N TYR A 159 -10.14 17.60 -8.88
CA TYR A 159 -8.89 16.90 -9.18
C TYR A 159 -8.87 16.33 -10.60
N GLY A 160 -9.78 15.40 -10.89
CA GLY A 160 -9.82 14.65 -12.13
C GLY A 160 -11.21 14.61 -12.74
N PRO A 161 -11.35 13.95 -13.90
CA PRO A 161 -12.66 13.67 -14.47
C PRO A 161 -13.46 12.69 -13.58
N THR A 162 -14.75 12.58 -13.79
CA THR A 162 -15.53 11.47 -13.22
C THR A 162 -15.13 10.13 -13.85
N PHE A 163 -15.46 9.01 -13.23
CA PHE A 163 -15.24 7.67 -13.79
C PHE A 163 -16.38 6.71 -13.51
N THR A 164 -16.58 5.76 -14.43
CA THR A 164 -17.77 4.91 -14.44
C THR A 164 -17.51 3.52 -15.01
N THR A 165 -18.57 2.72 -15.18
CA THR A 165 -18.51 1.37 -15.76
C THR A 165 -17.63 1.32 -17.00
N GLY A 166 -16.64 0.42 -16.99
CA GLY A 166 -15.69 0.21 -18.07
C GLY A 166 -14.36 0.95 -17.89
N ASP A 167 -14.31 2.02 -17.09
CA ASP A 167 -13.07 2.75 -16.82
C ASP A 167 -12.08 1.93 -15.97
N VAL A 168 -10.80 2.20 -16.17
CA VAL A 168 -9.69 1.69 -15.35
C VAL A 168 -9.01 2.86 -14.67
N ILE A 169 -8.98 2.84 -13.34
CA ILE A 169 -8.35 3.86 -12.51
C ILE A 169 -7.13 3.27 -11.83
N GLY A 170 -5.97 3.86 -12.08
CA GLY A 170 -4.73 3.49 -11.42
C GLY A 170 -4.37 4.45 -10.32
N CYS A 171 -3.61 3.97 -9.33
CA CYS A 171 -3.10 4.76 -8.22
C CYS A 171 -1.60 4.48 -8.10
N CYS A 172 -0.80 5.52 -8.36
CA CYS A 172 0.65 5.48 -8.32
C CYS A 172 1.15 6.23 -7.10
N VAL A 173 1.87 5.52 -6.23
CA VAL A 173 2.40 6.06 -4.98
C VAL A 173 3.91 6.13 -5.07
N ASN A 174 4.47 7.31 -4.90
CA ASN A 174 5.90 7.50 -4.73
C ASN A 174 6.21 7.56 -3.23
N LEU A 175 6.81 6.50 -2.70
CA LEU A 175 7.15 6.38 -1.29
C LEU A 175 8.43 7.12 -0.90
N ILE A 176 9.21 7.58 -1.87
CA ILE A 176 10.43 8.35 -1.61
C ILE A 176 10.07 9.81 -1.31
N ASN A 177 9.14 10.38 -2.08
CA ASN A 177 8.71 11.77 -1.92
C ASN A 177 7.37 11.89 -1.17
N GLY A 178 6.73 10.77 -0.82
CA GLY A 178 5.43 10.76 -0.14
C GLY A 178 4.31 11.36 -0.99
N THR A 179 4.31 11.13 -2.30
CA THR A 179 3.27 11.67 -3.22
C THR A 179 2.47 10.58 -3.88
N CYS A 180 1.26 10.93 -4.35
CA CYS A 180 0.41 10.03 -5.12
C CYS A 180 -0.26 10.75 -6.28
N PHE A 181 -0.32 10.10 -7.44
CA PHE A 181 -1.15 10.51 -8.57
C PHE A 181 -2.03 9.35 -9.03
N TYR A 182 -3.16 9.68 -9.63
CA TYR A 182 -4.03 8.71 -10.27
C TYR A 182 -3.85 8.69 -11.77
N THR A 183 -4.28 7.60 -12.39
CA THR A 183 -4.39 7.48 -13.83
C THR A 183 -5.81 7.10 -14.20
N LYS A 184 -6.31 7.58 -15.33
CA LYS A 184 -7.55 7.09 -15.94
C LYS A 184 -7.27 6.54 -17.32
N ASN A 185 -7.65 5.29 -17.56
CA ASN A 185 -7.52 4.62 -18.85
C ASN A 185 -6.11 4.73 -19.47
N GLY A 186 -5.06 4.57 -18.64
CA GLY A 186 -3.67 4.65 -19.08
C GLY A 186 -3.07 6.07 -19.15
N HIS A 187 -3.79 7.11 -18.74
CA HIS A 187 -3.29 8.50 -18.73
C HIS A 187 -3.18 9.05 -17.31
N SER A 188 -2.04 9.68 -16.98
CA SER A 188 -1.82 10.33 -15.68
C SER A 188 -2.68 11.58 -15.50
N LEU A 189 -3.23 11.77 -14.30
CA LEU A 189 -4.07 12.90 -13.91
C LEU A 189 -3.31 13.95 -13.07
N GLY A 190 -2.00 13.76 -12.88
CA GLY A 190 -1.19 14.64 -12.03
C GLY A 190 -1.32 14.33 -10.52
N ILE A 191 -0.47 14.97 -9.71
CA ILE A 191 -0.37 14.69 -8.28
C ILE A 191 -1.68 15.07 -7.57
N ALA A 192 -2.26 14.11 -6.86
CA ALA A 192 -3.44 14.29 -6.02
C ALA A 192 -3.07 14.65 -4.58
N PHE A 193 -2.04 13.99 -4.04
CA PHE A 193 -1.65 14.10 -2.64
C PHE A 193 -0.13 14.22 -2.48
N THR A 194 0.27 14.98 -1.48
CA THR A 194 1.64 15.10 -0.97
C THR A 194 1.67 14.71 0.50
N ASP A 195 2.88 14.60 1.07
CA ASP A 195 3.08 14.37 2.50
C ASP A 195 2.38 13.11 3.04
N LEU A 196 2.32 12.06 2.19
CA LEU A 196 1.72 10.80 2.56
C LEU A 196 2.52 10.09 3.66
N PRO A 197 1.86 9.57 4.70
CA PRO A 197 2.51 8.74 5.69
C PRO A 197 2.94 7.39 5.09
N ALA A 198 3.91 6.75 5.75
CA ALA A 198 4.30 5.38 5.41
C ALA A 198 3.20 4.35 5.76
N ASN A 199 3.37 3.11 5.28
CA ASN A 199 2.54 1.95 5.60
C ASN A 199 1.05 2.11 5.25
N LEU A 200 0.78 2.77 4.12
CA LEU A 200 -0.58 2.86 3.56
C LEU A 200 -0.96 1.57 2.84
N TYR A 201 -2.24 1.22 2.92
CA TYR A 201 -2.83 0.09 2.22
C TYR A 201 -3.58 0.62 0.99
N PRO A 202 -3.52 -0.06 -0.16
CA PRO A 202 -4.51 0.11 -1.21
C PRO A 202 -5.90 -0.11 -0.63
N THR A 203 -6.85 0.75 -1.00
CA THR A 203 -8.21 0.73 -0.48
C THR A 203 -9.20 1.09 -1.58
N VAL A 204 -10.31 0.37 -1.64
CA VAL A 204 -11.50 0.77 -2.40
C VAL A 204 -12.70 0.86 -1.46
N GLY A 205 -13.58 1.82 -1.73
CA GLY A 205 -14.85 1.98 -1.06
C GLY A 205 -16.00 2.10 -2.04
N LEU A 206 -17.11 1.50 -1.69
CA LEU A 206 -18.37 1.46 -2.43
C LEU A 206 -19.51 1.88 -1.51
N GLN A 207 -20.61 2.37 -2.07
CA GLN A 207 -21.74 2.88 -1.29
C GLN A 207 -23.10 2.51 -1.87
N THR A 208 -23.25 2.20 -3.16
CA THR A 208 -24.58 1.95 -3.74
C THR A 208 -24.75 0.55 -4.33
N PRO A 209 -25.98 -0.01 -4.29
CA PRO A 209 -26.24 -1.34 -4.83
C PRO A 209 -25.80 -1.50 -6.28
N GLY A 210 -25.20 -2.64 -6.59
CA GLY A 210 -24.73 -3.00 -7.93
C GLY A 210 -23.34 -2.48 -8.29
N GLU A 211 -22.68 -1.74 -7.40
CA GLU A 211 -21.29 -1.34 -7.57
C GLU A 211 -20.36 -2.54 -7.47
N ILE A 212 -19.51 -2.72 -8.49
CA ILE A 212 -18.57 -3.82 -8.61
C ILE A 212 -17.26 -3.30 -9.22
N VAL A 213 -16.14 -3.62 -8.59
CA VAL A 213 -14.81 -3.26 -9.08
C VAL A 213 -13.85 -4.45 -9.00
N ASP A 214 -12.91 -4.52 -9.94
CA ASP A 214 -11.84 -5.53 -9.97
C ASP A 214 -10.49 -4.86 -9.75
N ALA A 215 -9.67 -5.42 -8.87
CA ALA A 215 -8.30 -4.95 -8.67
C ALA A 215 -7.29 -5.74 -9.50
N ASN A 216 -6.29 -5.01 -9.99
CA ASN A 216 -5.06 -5.54 -10.53
C ASN A 216 -3.91 -5.03 -9.65
N PHE A 217 -3.34 -5.92 -8.85
CA PHE A 217 -2.12 -5.69 -8.05
C PHE A 217 -0.85 -6.13 -8.79
N GLY A 218 -0.95 -6.39 -10.10
CA GLY A 218 0.12 -6.94 -10.94
C GLY A 218 -0.16 -8.35 -11.47
N GLN A 219 -1.37 -8.89 -11.26
CA GLN A 219 -1.77 -10.17 -11.85
C GLN A 219 -1.87 -10.08 -13.37
N GLN A 220 -2.23 -8.91 -13.89
CA GLN A 220 -2.42 -8.65 -15.31
C GLN A 220 -1.57 -7.46 -15.74
N PRO A 221 -1.29 -7.30 -17.05
CA PRO A 221 -0.71 -6.08 -17.56
C PRO A 221 -1.51 -4.85 -17.16
N PHE A 222 -0.79 -3.82 -16.72
CA PHE A 222 -1.39 -2.51 -16.46
C PHE A 222 -1.67 -1.80 -17.77
N LEU A 223 -2.70 -0.97 -17.77
CA LEU A 223 -3.03 -0.11 -18.90
C LEU A 223 -2.09 1.11 -18.97
N PHE A 224 -1.69 1.63 -17.81
CA PHE A 224 -0.62 2.63 -17.72
C PHE A 224 0.77 1.98 -17.85
N ASP A 225 1.65 2.59 -18.64
CA ASP A 225 3.05 2.15 -18.73
C ASP A 225 3.86 2.58 -17.49
N ILE A 226 3.62 1.87 -16.38
CA ILE A 226 4.30 2.12 -15.12
C ILE A 226 5.81 1.85 -15.22
N GLU A 227 6.23 0.94 -16.09
CA GLU A 227 7.64 0.62 -16.24
C GLU A 227 8.40 1.77 -16.89
N ASP A 228 7.82 2.39 -17.92
CA ASP A 228 8.38 3.59 -18.52
C ASP A 228 8.42 4.76 -17.54
N TYR A 229 7.33 4.98 -16.80
CA TYR A 229 7.30 5.99 -15.76
C TYR A 229 8.40 5.79 -14.70
N MET A 230 8.60 4.55 -14.23
CA MET A 230 9.67 4.22 -13.28
C MET A 230 11.07 4.46 -13.88
N ARG A 231 11.28 4.14 -15.16
CA ARG A 231 12.55 4.42 -15.86
C ARG A 231 12.80 5.93 -15.96
N GLU A 232 11.80 6.69 -16.40
CA GLU A 232 11.89 8.14 -16.54
C GLU A 232 12.17 8.80 -15.18
N TRP A 233 11.47 8.36 -14.12
CA TRP A 233 11.69 8.88 -12.77
C TRP A 233 13.10 8.59 -12.28
N ARG A 234 13.62 7.37 -12.47
CA ARG A 234 15.02 7.03 -12.12
C ARG A 234 16.01 7.88 -12.89
N ALA A 235 15.79 8.08 -14.20
CA ALA A 235 16.66 8.90 -15.03
C ALA A 235 16.66 10.37 -14.57
N LYS A 236 15.48 10.93 -14.22
CA LYS A 236 15.37 12.27 -13.64
C LYS A 236 16.14 12.39 -12.32
N VAL A 237 15.97 11.44 -11.41
CA VAL A 237 16.70 11.44 -10.12
C VAL A 237 18.21 11.30 -10.34
N GLN A 238 18.65 10.39 -11.21
CA GLN A 238 20.06 10.24 -11.56
C GLN A 238 20.62 11.52 -12.19
N GLY A 239 19.87 12.17 -13.08
CA GLY A 239 20.24 13.46 -13.65
C GLY A 239 20.43 14.54 -12.58
N THR A 240 19.50 14.65 -11.64
CA THR A 240 19.62 15.58 -10.50
C THR A 240 20.84 15.27 -9.62
N VAL A 241 21.15 14.00 -9.39
CA VAL A 241 22.33 13.58 -8.61
C VAL A 241 23.63 13.90 -9.37
N HIS A 242 23.71 13.60 -10.67
CA HIS A 242 24.89 13.87 -11.49
C HIS A 242 25.14 15.37 -11.68
N CYS A 243 24.08 16.16 -11.82
CA CYS A 243 24.15 17.61 -11.94
C CYS A 243 24.16 18.32 -10.58
N PHE A 244 24.20 17.58 -9.46
CA PHE A 244 24.22 18.20 -8.14
C PHE A 244 25.53 18.98 -7.99
N PRO A 245 25.47 20.30 -7.77
CA PRO A 245 26.66 21.13 -7.76
C PRO A 245 27.48 20.82 -6.51
N ILE A 246 28.49 19.97 -6.64
CA ILE A 246 29.57 19.85 -5.65
C ILE A 246 30.53 20.99 -5.97
N SER A 247 30.45 22.09 -5.23
CA SER A 247 31.35 23.21 -5.46
C SER A 247 32.80 22.79 -5.23
N ALA A 248 33.65 22.97 -6.24
CA ALA A 248 35.07 22.60 -6.21
C ALA A 248 35.93 23.57 -5.37
N ARG A 249 35.31 24.58 -4.74
CA ARG A 249 36.00 25.53 -3.86
C ARG A 249 36.33 24.86 -2.53
N LEU A 250 37.60 24.94 -2.11
CA LEU A 250 38.03 24.49 -0.78
C LEU A 250 37.14 25.12 0.30
N GLY A 251 36.56 24.30 1.18
CA GLY A 251 35.66 24.72 2.26
C GLY A 251 34.17 24.51 1.98
N GLU A 252 33.71 24.71 0.73
CA GLU A 252 32.29 24.53 0.37
C GLU A 252 31.90 23.05 0.32
N TRP A 253 32.76 22.17 -0.23
CA TRP A 253 32.52 20.72 -0.23
C TRP A 253 32.47 20.13 1.19
N GLN A 254 33.23 20.72 2.12
CA GLN A 254 33.29 20.29 3.51
C GLN A 254 31.98 20.63 4.23
N ALA A 255 31.43 21.83 3.99
CA ALA A 255 30.10 22.20 4.47
C ALA A 255 29.00 21.31 3.89
N VAL A 256 29.09 20.94 2.59
CA VAL A 256 28.13 20.03 1.95
C VAL A 256 28.18 18.63 2.59
N LEU A 257 29.37 18.07 2.83
CA LEU A 257 29.51 16.79 3.52
C LEU A 257 29.02 16.85 4.96
N GLN A 258 29.35 17.92 5.70
CA GLN A 258 28.87 18.12 7.07
C GLN A 258 27.34 18.20 7.10
N ASN A 259 26.72 18.91 6.16
CA ASN A 259 25.27 18.96 6.03
C ASN A 259 24.66 17.60 5.69
N MET A 260 25.27 16.81 4.80
CA MET A 260 24.80 15.45 4.50
C MET A 260 24.86 14.55 5.74
N VAL A 261 25.98 14.53 6.46
CA VAL A 261 26.14 13.72 7.68
C VAL A 261 25.19 14.18 8.77
N SER A 262 25.05 15.49 8.97
CA SER A 262 24.12 16.08 9.94
C SER A 262 22.67 15.70 9.60
N SER A 263 22.24 15.88 8.34
CA SER A 263 20.91 15.51 7.87
C SER A 263 20.63 14.02 8.07
N TYR A 264 21.59 13.14 7.78
CA TYR A 264 21.47 11.71 8.04
C TYR A 264 21.29 11.40 9.54
N LEU A 265 22.14 11.97 10.40
CA LEU A 265 22.09 11.73 11.85
C LEU A 265 20.77 12.21 12.46
N VAL A 266 20.29 13.38 12.03
CA VAL A 266 19.01 13.96 12.44
C VAL A 266 17.84 13.11 11.93
N HIS A 267 17.85 12.74 10.65
CA HIS A 267 16.79 11.94 10.02
C HIS A 267 16.60 10.58 10.71
N HIS A 268 17.71 9.89 11.01
CA HIS A 268 17.69 8.58 11.67
C HIS A 268 17.60 8.65 13.20
N GLY A 269 17.42 9.85 13.78
CA GLY A 269 17.20 10.01 15.21
C GLY A 269 18.43 9.76 16.08
N TYR A 270 19.65 9.81 15.53
CA TYR A 270 20.90 9.72 16.29
C TYR A 270 21.20 11.02 17.04
N CYS A 271 20.30 11.42 17.95
CA CYS A 271 20.30 12.75 18.58
C CYS A 271 21.61 13.10 19.29
N ALA A 272 22.21 12.16 20.03
CA ALA A 272 23.48 12.40 20.75
C ALA A 272 24.64 12.64 19.77
N THR A 273 24.75 11.78 18.75
CA THR A 273 25.78 11.88 17.70
C THR A 273 25.58 13.13 16.84
N ALA A 274 24.34 13.45 16.46
CA ALA A 274 24.00 14.68 15.73
C ALA A 274 24.41 15.92 16.50
N THR A 275 24.14 15.96 17.82
CA THR A 275 24.48 17.11 18.68
C THR A 275 26.01 17.25 18.85
N ALA A 276 26.72 16.13 19.04
CA ALA A 276 28.18 16.15 19.10
C ALA A 276 28.81 16.60 17.77
N PHE A 277 28.27 16.09 16.65
CA PHE A 277 28.71 16.44 15.30
C PHE A 277 28.48 17.91 14.97
N ALA A 278 27.31 18.46 15.29
CA ALA A 278 26.98 19.87 15.11
C ALA A 278 27.90 20.81 15.90
N ARG A 279 28.26 20.43 17.14
CA ARG A 279 29.23 21.20 17.96
C ARG A 279 30.62 21.20 17.36
N MET A 280 31.05 20.07 16.77
CA MET A 280 32.39 19.93 16.21
C MET A 280 32.55 20.60 14.83
N THR A 281 31.45 20.81 14.12
CA THR A 281 31.42 21.33 12.75
C THR A 281 30.84 22.75 12.65
N GLU A 282 30.44 23.34 13.78
CA GLU A 282 29.78 24.65 13.88
C GLU A 282 28.53 24.81 12.98
N THR A 283 27.91 23.70 12.56
CA THR A 283 26.67 23.72 11.77
C THR A 283 25.44 23.66 12.68
N PRO A 284 24.52 24.64 12.61
CA PRO A 284 23.33 24.64 13.45
C PRO A 284 22.33 23.57 13.01
N ILE A 285 21.80 22.80 13.96
CA ILE A 285 20.69 21.88 13.71
C ILE A 285 19.41 22.72 13.59
N GLN A 286 18.79 22.76 12.41
CA GLN A 286 17.56 23.53 12.16
C GLN A 286 16.30 22.93 12.82
N GLU A 287 16.32 21.65 13.21
CA GLU A 287 15.17 20.97 13.82
C GLU A 287 15.22 20.92 15.35
N GLU A 288 14.06 21.05 15.99
CA GLU A 288 13.91 20.96 17.45
C GLU A 288 14.34 19.59 17.99
N GLN A 289 15.19 19.59 19.02
CA GLN A 289 15.73 18.36 19.63
C GLN A 289 14.65 17.38 20.11
N ALA A 290 13.46 17.87 20.47
CA ALA A 290 12.31 17.03 20.85
C ALA A 290 11.75 16.21 19.68
N SER A 291 11.73 16.77 18.47
CA SER A 291 11.31 16.09 17.23
C SER A 291 12.25 14.93 16.84
N ILE A 292 13.55 15.13 17.08
CA ILE A 292 14.61 14.15 16.76
C ILE A 292 14.55 12.97 17.74
N LYS A 293 14.35 13.23 19.04
CA LYS A 293 14.20 12.19 20.07
C LYS A 293 12.93 11.34 19.89
N ASN A 294 11.84 11.92 19.39
CA ASN A 294 10.61 11.18 19.08
C ASN A 294 10.79 10.18 17.91
N ARG A 295 11.76 10.39 17.01
CA ARG A 295 12.14 9.41 15.97
C ARG A 295 13.09 8.35 16.52
N GLN A 296 13.95 8.71 17.46
CA GLN A 296 14.86 7.80 18.14
C GLN A 296 14.11 6.66 18.87
N SER A 297 12.96 6.94 19.50
CA SER A 297 12.14 5.92 20.17
C SER A 297 11.52 4.89 19.21
N LYS A 298 11.30 5.24 17.94
CA LYS A 298 10.78 4.34 16.89
C LYS A 298 11.86 3.46 16.24
N VAL A 299 13.12 3.91 16.24
CA VAL A 299 14.27 3.13 15.73
C VAL A 299 14.65 2.03 16.72
N TYR A 300 14.62 2.32 18.03
CA TYR A 300 14.90 1.30 19.05
C TYR A 300 13.79 0.24 19.21
N SER A 301 12.57 0.49 18.74
CA SER A 301 11.51 -0.53 18.73
C SER A 301 11.58 -1.49 17.53
N THR A 302 12.39 -1.17 16.51
CA THR A 302 12.56 -2.00 15.29
C THR A 302 13.87 -2.79 15.26
N PHE A 303 14.89 -2.37 16.02
CA PHE A 303 16.13 -3.14 16.20
C PHE A 303 16.55 -3.12 17.68
N PRO A 304 16.27 -4.19 18.46
CA PRO A 304 16.88 -4.36 19.76
C PRO A 304 18.32 -4.81 19.54
N PHE A 305 19.26 -3.88 19.35
CA PHE A 305 20.66 -4.22 19.49
C PHE A 305 20.97 -4.40 20.98
N PRO A 306 21.53 -5.56 21.39
CA PRO A 306 21.97 -5.76 22.75
C PRO A 306 23.10 -4.77 23.05
N PHE A 307 22.98 -4.05 24.15
CA PHE A 307 24.04 -3.20 24.67
C PHE A 307 25.32 -4.03 24.82
N LEU A 308 26.32 -3.76 23.97
CA LEU A 308 27.70 -3.99 24.31
C LEU A 308 28.10 -2.88 25.29
N THR A 309 27.95 -3.17 26.59
CA THR A 309 28.73 -2.46 27.59
C THR A 309 30.17 -2.87 27.41
N CYS A 310 31.02 -1.93 27.03
CA CYS A 310 32.47 -2.05 27.20
C CYS A 310 32.91 -1.16 28.38
N PRO A 311 33.97 -1.59 29.09
CA PRO A 311 34.19 -1.41 30.52
C PRO A 311 34.56 0.00 30.98
#